data_AF-A0ABD3EYA4-F1
#
_entry.id   AF-A0ABD3EYA4-F1
#
_cell.length_a   1.000
_cell.length_b   1.000
_cell.length_c   1.000
_cell.angle_alpha   90.00
_cell.angle_beta   90.00
_cell.angle_gamma   90.00
#
_symmetry.space_group_name_H-M   'P 1'
#
loop_
_entity.id
_entity.type
_entity.pdbx_description
1 polymer ?
#
loop_
_entity_poly.entity_id
_entity_poly.type
_entity_poly.pdbx_seq_one_letter_code
_entity_poly.pdbx_strand_id
1 'polypeptide(L)'
;MTKQVAMDDDPVVREIPVHLSDELRRNLYMVQFPLRPTYRPMPEPPRRARIKPNNQLMQLDFAVDQRSEHFDQDAEDYLKQKYLRLQSSSVPALSNYAVGVFRQGQLHLTPLSSVMQMRPSLSHIDDAVNEEEEDMEVEEKVEPPPAEMKEVQFQFKKKQSERALSAIQNSYAYKKQQIDAENWIELQVQDKSSAGADDEFENLFSEKEEEVVSTMTPDEYIKAMQYRAMASVHKPAAPTNPAQTNEEDEEQKDETMEPVTGHLLDGVDAKYADVLRLLATDQIMHFDSLAKLLPARSEDELLDALLHVAVNVRGRLLPASALVCRGEMTVRARNDIIMALTKTPTGVSRMELVEKFSLDADVAKTILTEFAVLNSTTRKWSFRLGPDDSFTKRFPTAAKTIKL
;
A
#
# COMPACT_ATOMS: atom_id res chain seq x y z
N MET A 1 -43.71 -14.21 -25.01
CA MET A 1 -42.49 -14.86 -25.52
C MET A 1 -41.30 -14.31 -24.75
N THR A 2 -41.06 -14.91 -23.60
CA THR A 2 -40.04 -14.53 -22.62
C THR A 2 -38.71 -15.11 -23.09
N LYS A 3 -37.76 -14.26 -23.48
CA LYS A 3 -36.36 -14.68 -23.70
C LYS A 3 -35.73 -14.90 -22.33
N GLN A 4 -35.74 -16.15 -21.86
CA GLN A 4 -34.71 -16.65 -20.95
C GLN A 4 -33.38 -16.51 -21.67
N VAL A 5 -32.51 -15.64 -21.17
CA VAL A 5 -31.11 -15.59 -21.58
C VAL A 5 -30.45 -16.78 -20.91
N ALA A 6 -30.18 -17.83 -21.69
CA ALA A 6 -29.37 -18.96 -21.28
C ALA A 6 -27.95 -18.47 -20.95
N MET A 7 -27.54 -18.59 -19.68
CA MET A 7 -26.17 -18.47 -19.21
C MET A 7 -25.55 -19.87 -19.02
N ASP A 8 -25.80 -20.79 -19.95
CA ASP A 8 -25.52 -22.23 -19.78
C ASP A 8 -24.31 -22.77 -20.57
N ASP A 9 -23.40 -21.94 -21.07
CA ASP A 9 -22.39 -22.42 -22.03
C ASP A 9 -20.96 -21.91 -21.81
N ASP A 10 -20.49 -21.93 -20.56
CA ASP A 10 -19.03 -21.96 -20.27
C ASP A 10 -18.66 -23.33 -19.68
N PRO A 11 -18.41 -24.35 -20.53
CA PRO A 11 -18.14 -25.70 -20.06
C PRO A 11 -16.80 -25.77 -19.35
N VAL A 12 -16.77 -26.38 -18.17
CA VAL A 12 -15.54 -26.65 -17.43
C VAL A 12 -14.61 -27.52 -18.30
N VAL A 13 -13.52 -26.93 -18.79
CA VAL A 13 -12.54 -27.62 -19.65
C VAL A 13 -11.61 -28.53 -18.83
N ARG A 14 -11.32 -28.13 -17.59
CA ARG A 14 -10.41 -28.87 -16.69
C ARG A 14 -10.67 -28.49 -15.24
N GLU A 15 -10.78 -29.49 -14.39
CA GLU A 15 -10.74 -29.32 -12.93
C GLU A 15 -9.31 -29.58 -12.45
N ILE A 16 -8.76 -28.63 -11.69
CA ILE A 16 -7.40 -28.70 -11.16
C ILE A 16 -7.53 -28.76 -9.64
N PRO A 17 -7.11 -29.85 -8.98
CA PRO A 17 -7.09 -29.90 -7.52
C PRO A 17 -6.05 -28.92 -6.99
N VAL A 18 -6.44 -28.18 -5.96
CA VAL A 18 -5.59 -27.17 -5.31
C VAL A 18 -5.31 -27.62 -3.88
N HIS A 19 -4.04 -27.83 -3.56
CA HIS A 19 -3.56 -28.23 -2.25
C HIS A 19 -2.84 -27.07 -1.57
N LEU A 20 -2.92 -27.00 -0.24
CA LEU A 20 -2.18 -26.02 0.56
C LEU A 20 -1.08 -26.77 1.34
N SER A 21 0.18 -26.44 1.08
CA SER A 21 1.31 -26.91 1.91
C SER A 21 1.64 -25.88 2.98
N ASP A 22 1.79 -26.34 4.22
CA ASP A 22 2.11 -25.49 5.38
C ASP A 22 3.55 -25.68 5.89
N GLU A 23 4.29 -26.66 5.36
CA GLU A 23 5.59 -27.07 5.90
C GLU A 23 6.63 -25.94 5.83
N LEU A 24 6.68 -25.24 4.70
CA LEU A 24 7.62 -24.13 4.49
C LEU A 24 7.04 -22.75 4.82
N ARG A 25 5.83 -22.65 5.38
CA ARG A 25 5.12 -21.37 5.57
C ARG A 25 5.93 -20.30 6.30
N ARG A 26 6.76 -20.69 7.27
CA ARG A 26 7.56 -19.76 8.08
C ARG A 26 8.91 -19.43 7.44
N ASN A 27 9.39 -20.30 6.57
CA ASN A 27 10.78 -20.30 6.08
C ASN A 27 10.88 -20.01 4.58
N LEU A 28 9.75 -19.84 3.87
CA LEU A 28 9.71 -19.50 2.45
C LEU A 28 9.72 -17.99 2.25
N TYR A 29 10.81 -17.49 1.65
CA TYR A 29 10.99 -16.07 1.34
C TYR A 29 11.07 -15.85 -0.17
N MET A 30 10.45 -14.78 -0.68
CA MET A 30 10.62 -14.38 -2.08
C MET A 30 11.70 -13.29 -2.17
N VAL A 31 12.85 -13.62 -2.74
CA VAL A 31 13.98 -12.70 -2.92
C VAL A 31 13.97 -12.14 -4.35
N GLN A 32 13.86 -10.82 -4.49
CA GLN A 32 13.83 -10.11 -5.76
C GLN A 32 15.12 -9.31 -5.98
N PHE A 33 15.54 -9.17 -7.24
CA PHE A 33 16.72 -8.37 -7.64
C PHE A 33 16.31 -7.28 -8.62
N PRO A 34 15.73 -6.14 -8.19
CA PRO A 34 15.15 -5.13 -9.09
C PRO A 34 16.16 -4.52 -10.08
N LEU A 35 17.44 -4.49 -9.72
CA LEU A 35 18.51 -3.95 -10.57
C LEU A 35 19.09 -4.97 -11.56
N ARG A 36 18.56 -6.20 -11.58
CA ARG A 36 19.01 -7.26 -12.49
C ARG A 36 17.88 -7.60 -13.47
N PRO A 37 18.12 -7.48 -14.79
CA PRO A 37 17.13 -7.90 -15.76
C PRO A 37 17.04 -9.43 -15.83
N THR A 38 15.88 -9.94 -16.23
CA THR A 38 15.57 -11.39 -16.28
C THR A 38 16.54 -12.19 -17.15
N TYR A 39 17.08 -11.60 -18.22
CA TYR A 39 18.05 -12.24 -19.12
C TYR A 39 19.48 -12.27 -18.55
N ARG A 40 19.76 -11.59 -17.42
CA ARG A 40 21.07 -11.56 -16.75
C ARG A 40 20.92 -11.85 -15.25
N PRO A 41 20.61 -13.11 -14.88
CA PRO A 41 20.58 -13.52 -13.49
C PRO A 41 21.99 -13.46 -12.86
N MET A 42 22.06 -13.68 -11.54
CA MET A 42 23.35 -13.86 -10.87
C MET A 42 24.02 -15.13 -11.42
N PRO A 43 25.29 -15.07 -11.86
CA PRO A 43 25.94 -16.17 -12.55
C PRO A 43 26.27 -17.34 -11.62
N GLU A 44 26.57 -17.04 -10.35
CA GLU A 44 26.97 -18.00 -9.33
C GLU A 44 26.09 -17.82 -8.08
N PRO A 45 25.89 -18.89 -7.28
CA PRO A 45 25.26 -18.78 -5.98
C PRO A 45 26.09 -17.87 -5.05
N PRO A 46 25.45 -17.21 -4.06
CA PRO A 46 26.17 -16.39 -3.11
C PRO A 46 27.16 -17.23 -2.31
N ARG A 47 28.34 -16.68 -2.04
CA ARG A 47 29.38 -17.35 -1.25
C ARG A 47 29.02 -17.41 0.24
N ARG A 48 28.33 -16.36 0.72
CA ARG A 48 27.81 -16.28 2.09
C ARG A 48 26.40 -15.73 2.06
N ALA A 49 25.55 -16.30 2.89
CA ALA A 49 24.21 -15.81 3.17
C ALA A 49 24.04 -15.66 4.68
N ARG A 50 23.39 -14.59 5.11
CA ARG A 50 23.05 -14.36 6.51
C ARG A 50 21.69 -13.68 6.63
N ILE A 51 20.99 -13.96 7.72
CA ILE A 51 19.64 -13.44 7.95
C ILE A 51 19.46 -12.99 9.40
N LYS A 52 18.65 -11.94 9.57
CA LYS A 52 18.03 -11.51 10.83
C LYS A 52 16.51 -11.75 10.70
N PRO A 53 15.98 -12.86 11.22
CA PRO A 53 14.61 -13.31 10.92
C PRO A 53 13.55 -12.36 11.48
N ASN A 54 13.76 -11.76 12.65
CA ASN A 54 12.75 -10.88 13.27
C ASN A 54 12.63 -9.56 12.51
N ASN A 55 13.77 -8.97 12.12
CA ASN A 55 13.81 -7.75 11.32
C ASN A 55 13.70 -7.99 9.81
N GLN A 56 13.53 -9.25 9.36
CA GLN A 56 13.40 -9.64 7.95
C GLN A 56 14.51 -9.08 7.05
N LEU A 57 15.75 -9.10 7.57
CA LEU A 57 16.92 -8.58 6.86
C LEU A 57 17.78 -9.75 6.40
N MET A 58 18.07 -9.82 5.11
CA MET A 58 18.92 -10.84 4.50
C MET A 58 20.08 -10.16 3.80
N GLN A 59 21.25 -10.77 3.87
CA GLN A 59 22.45 -10.28 3.23
C GLN A 59 23.16 -11.41 2.51
N LEU A 60 23.51 -11.15 1.25
CA LEU A 60 24.12 -12.10 0.34
C LEU A 60 25.43 -11.49 -0.18
N ASP A 61 26.54 -12.21 0.00
CA ASP A 61 27.84 -11.80 -0.50
C ASP A 61 28.20 -12.67 -1.72
N PHE A 62 28.33 -12.06 -2.89
CA PHE A 62 28.72 -12.72 -4.14
C PHE A 62 30.20 -12.47 -4.45
N ALA A 63 30.87 -13.44 -5.05
CA ALA A 63 32.25 -13.28 -5.49
C ALA A 63 32.35 -12.25 -6.63
N VAL A 64 33.43 -11.46 -6.63
CA VAL A 64 33.80 -10.57 -7.71
C VAL A 64 35.13 -11.06 -8.29
N ASP A 65 35.21 -11.16 -9.62
CA ASP A 65 36.45 -11.53 -10.29
C ASP A 65 37.40 -10.33 -10.35
N GLN A 66 38.36 -10.30 -9.43
CA GLN A 66 39.37 -9.23 -9.32
C GLN A 66 40.44 -9.31 -10.41
N ARG A 67 40.48 -10.39 -11.21
CA ARG A 67 41.42 -10.56 -12.33
C ARG A 67 40.82 -10.10 -13.66
N SER A 68 39.55 -9.74 -13.66
CA SER A 68 38.85 -9.25 -14.84
C SER A 68 39.39 -7.89 -15.28
N GLU A 69 39.38 -7.65 -16.60
CA GLU A 69 39.68 -6.33 -17.19
C GLU A 69 38.69 -5.24 -16.72
N HIS A 70 37.56 -5.64 -16.15
CA HIS A 70 36.54 -4.74 -15.61
C HIS A 70 36.74 -4.41 -14.12
N PHE A 71 37.82 -4.88 -13.51
CA PHE A 71 38.16 -4.58 -12.11
C PHE A 71 39.38 -3.66 -12.07
N ASP A 72 39.22 -2.49 -11.47
CA ASP A 72 40.33 -1.55 -11.28
C ASP A 72 41.20 -2.01 -10.09
N GLN A 73 42.42 -2.46 -10.41
CA GLN A 73 43.40 -2.92 -9.41
C GLN A 73 44.17 -1.76 -8.77
N ASP A 74 44.19 -0.59 -9.42
CA ASP A 74 44.95 0.58 -8.99
C ASP A 74 44.14 1.50 -8.06
N ALA A 75 42.83 1.25 -7.92
CA ALA A 75 41.98 1.94 -6.97
C ALA A 75 42.48 1.81 -5.50
N GLU A 76 41.99 2.68 -4.63
CA GLU A 76 42.28 2.60 -3.19
C GLU A 76 41.62 1.34 -2.57
N ASP A 77 42.27 0.74 -1.58
CA ASP A 77 41.85 -0.57 -1.05
C ASP A 77 40.46 -0.55 -0.40
N TYR A 78 40.04 0.59 0.15
CA TYR A 78 38.69 0.76 0.70
C TYR A 78 37.61 0.90 -0.39
N LEU A 79 37.97 1.28 -1.62
CA LEU A 79 37.06 1.30 -2.78
C LEU A 79 37.00 -0.05 -3.50
N LYS A 80 37.98 -0.93 -3.30
CA LYS A 80 38.04 -2.25 -3.93
C LYS A 80 36.95 -3.16 -3.38
N GLN A 81 35.90 -3.33 -4.17
CA GLN A 81 34.81 -4.24 -3.85
C GLN A 81 35.25 -5.71 -3.99
N LYS A 82 35.75 -6.29 -2.89
CA LYS A 82 36.20 -7.70 -2.84
C LYS A 82 35.06 -8.70 -3.08
N TYR A 83 33.84 -8.33 -2.71
CA TYR A 83 32.62 -9.10 -2.91
C TYR A 83 31.44 -8.17 -3.17
N LEU A 84 30.51 -8.59 -4.02
CA LEU A 84 29.27 -7.88 -4.27
C LEU A 84 28.28 -8.21 -3.15
N ARG A 85 28.18 -7.30 -2.19
CA ARG A 85 27.26 -7.38 -1.06
C ARG A 85 25.90 -6.83 -1.45
N LEU A 86 24.89 -7.69 -1.38
CA LEU A 86 23.50 -7.30 -1.53
C LEU A 86 22.81 -7.38 -0.17
N GLN A 87 22.07 -6.34 0.19
CA GLN A 87 21.26 -6.28 1.41
C GLN A 87 19.79 -6.14 1.04
N SER A 88 18.93 -6.83 1.77
CA SER A 88 17.49 -6.78 1.53
C SER A 88 16.84 -5.54 2.14
N SER A 89 15.73 -5.13 1.54
CA SER A 89 14.69 -4.32 2.18
C SER A 89 13.38 -5.12 2.16
N SER A 90 12.71 -5.24 3.30
CA SER A 90 11.40 -5.91 3.39
C SER A 90 10.35 -5.11 2.62
N VAL A 91 9.56 -5.79 1.79
CA VAL A 91 8.45 -5.20 1.05
C VAL A 91 7.14 -5.49 1.82
N PRO A 92 6.43 -4.45 2.30
CA PRO A 92 5.17 -4.65 2.99
C PRO A 92 4.16 -5.39 2.11
N ALA A 93 3.68 -6.54 2.59
CA ALA A 93 2.68 -7.30 1.88
C ALA A 93 1.30 -6.58 1.95
N LEU A 94 0.74 -6.24 0.78
CA LEU A 94 -0.61 -5.68 0.65
C LEU A 94 -1.70 -6.75 0.82
N SER A 95 -1.35 -8.02 0.57
CA SER A 95 -2.23 -9.17 0.67
C SER A 95 -1.46 -10.41 1.12
N ASN A 96 -2.15 -11.54 1.22
CA ASN A 96 -1.53 -12.83 1.50
C ASN A 96 -0.96 -13.37 0.18
N TYR A 97 0.36 -13.50 0.09
CA TYR A 97 1.03 -14.07 -1.08
C TYR A 97 1.38 -15.55 -0.83
N ALA A 98 1.33 -16.35 -1.90
CA ALA A 98 1.71 -17.75 -1.90
C ALA A 98 2.45 -18.08 -3.20
N VAL A 99 3.34 -19.07 -3.14
CA VAL A 99 3.98 -19.67 -4.32
C VAL A 99 3.15 -20.87 -4.74
N GLY A 100 2.81 -20.94 -6.03
CA GLY A 100 2.10 -22.06 -6.62
C GLY A 100 3.02 -22.91 -7.47
N VAL A 101 3.13 -24.20 -7.17
CA VAL A 101 3.89 -25.19 -7.97
C VAL A 101 2.92 -26.16 -8.62
N PHE A 102 3.10 -26.38 -9.92
CA PHE A 102 2.26 -27.30 -10.69
C PHE A 102 2.99 -28.63 -10.92
N ARG A 103 2.38 -29.75 -10.51
CA ARG A 103 2.95 -31.09 -10.70
C ARG A 103 1.83 -32.09 -11.01
N GLN A 104 2.01 -32.89 -12.05
CA GLN A 104 1.07 -33.96 -12.45
C GLN A 104 -0.40 -33.53 -12.57
N GLY A 105 -0.68 -32.27 -12.94
CA GLY A 105 -2.04 -31.76 -13.08
C GLY A 105 -2.65 -31.16 -11.81
N GLN A 106 -1.89 -31.14 -10.70
CA GLN A 106 -2.30 -30.58 -9.41
C GLN A 106 -1.53 -29.28 -9.13
N LEU A 107 -2.19 -28.34 -8.42
CA LEU A 107 -1.59 -27.08 -7.98
C LEU A 107 -1.36 -27.12 -6.48
N HIS A 108 -0.10 -26.97 -6.05
CA HIS A 108 0.25 -26.86 -4.63
C HIS A 108 0.60 -25.41 -4.30
N LEU A 109 -0.08 -24.83 -3.32
CA LEU A 109 0.12 -23.47 -2.84
C LEU A 109 0.87 -23.51 -1.51
N THR A 110 1.94 -22.74 -1.40
CA THR A 110 2.71 -22.57 -0.16
C THR A 110 2.77 -21.10 0.21
N PRO A 111 2.25 -20.68 1.38
CA PRO A 111 2.27 -19.27 1.78
C PRO A 111 3.69 -18.71 1.92
N LEU A 112 3.87 -17.46 1.51
CA LEU A 112 5.13 -16.73 1.68
C LEU A 112 5.22 -16.08 3.06
N SER A 113 6.38 -16.21 3.69
CA SER A 113 6.71 -15.56 4.96
C SER A 113 6.97 -14.07 4.78
N SER A 114 7.82 -13.70 3.82
CA SER A 114 8.10 -12.32 3.46
C SER A 114 8.63 -12.17 2.04
N VAL A 115 8.51 -10.96 1.49
CA VAL A 115 9.07 -10.56 0.19
C VAL A 115 10.21 -9.58 0.46
N MET A 116 11.39 -9.89 -0.07
CA MET A 116 12.61 -9.15 0.16
C MET A 116 13.20 -8.64 -1.15
N GLN A 117 13.51 -7.35 -1.23
CA GLN A 117 14.18 -6.76 -2.38
C GLN A 117 15.65 -6.52 -2.10
N MET A 118 16.52 -7.11 -2.91
CA MET A 118 17.96 -7.00 -2.78
C MET A 118 18.48 -5.74 -3.48
N ARG A 119 19.32 -4.97 -2.78
CA ARG A 119 20.04 -3.81 -3.33
C ARG A 119 21.52 -3.90 -2.97
N PRO A 120 22.43 -3.42 -3.85
CA PRO A 120 23.83 -3.28 -3.52
C PRO A 120 24.01 -2.42 -2.28
N SER A 121 24.83 -2.89 -1.35
CA SER A 121 25.25 -2.15 -0.17
C SER A 121 26.70 -1.72 -0.35
N LEU A 122 26.99 -0.48 0.01
CA LEU A 122 28.33 0.11 -0.01
C LEU A 122 28.94 0.20 1.40
N SER A 123 28.52 -0.68 2.33
CA SER A 123 28.93 -0.60 3.75
C SER A 123 30.44 -0.50 3.95
N HIS A 124 31.24 -1.15 3.10
CA HIS A 124 32.71 -1.08 3.14
C HIS A 124 33.29 0.34 3.04
N ILE A 125 32.58 1.28 2.41
CA ILE A 125 32.99 2.69 2.34
C ILE A 125 32.67 3.37 3.67
N ASP A 126 31.46 3.17 4.19
CA ASP A 126 31.03 3.71 5.49
C ASP A 126 31.92 3.18 6.63
N ASP A 127 32.27 1.90 6.57
CA ASP A 127 33.14 1.23 7.54
C ASP A 127 34.56 1.86 7.51
N ALA A 128 35.11 2.12 6.32
CA ALA A 128 36.43 2.75 6.17
C ALA A 128 36.46 4.21 6.67
N VAL A 129 35.40 4.99 6.40
CA VAL A 129 35.28 6.37 6.91
C VAL A 129 35.21 6.39 8.43
N ASN A 130 34.43 5.48 9.03
CA ASN A 130 34.36 5.38 10.50
C ASN A 130 35.70 4.94 11.11
N GLU A 131 36.41 4.00 10.49
CA GLU A 131 37.75 3.59 10.93
C GLU A 131 38.74 4.78 10.89
N GLU A 132 38.71 5.60 9.84
CA GLU A 132 39.53 6.83 9.76
C GLU A 132 39.16 7.87 10.84
N GLU A 133 37.87 8.08 11.11
CA GLU A 133 37.42 8.97 12.20
C GLU A 133 37.84 8.47 13.58
N GLU A 134 37.71 7.17 13.84
CA GLU A 134 38.16 6.55 15.09
C GLU A 134 39.69 6.67 15.26
N ASP A 135 40.47 6.45 14.20
CA ASP A 135 41.93 6.59 14.24
C ASP A 135 42.35 8.05 14.51
N MET A 136 41.70 9.04 13.88
CA MET A 136 41.95 10.46 14.18
C MET A 136 41.59 10.83 15.63
N GLU A 137 40.46 10.34 16.14
CA GLU A 137 40.06 10.57 17.54
C GLU A 137 41.02 9.94 18.54
N VAL A 138 41.59 8.77 18.21
CA VAL A 138 42.58 8.09 19.05
C VAL A 138 43.90 8.85 19.03
N GLU A 139 44.34 9.39 17.87
CA GLU A 139 45.52 10.25 17.78
C GLU A 139 45.36 11.57 18.56
N GLU A 140 44.15 12.18 18.55
CA GLU A 140 43.88 13.40 19.31
C GLU A 140 43.84 13.18 20.84
N LYS A 141 43.52 11.96 21.30
CA LYS A 141 43.44 11.57 22.72
C LYS A 141 44.78 11.16 23.36
N VAL A 142 45.92 11.32 22.68
CA VAL A 142 47.26 10.90 23.18
C VAL A 142 47.85 11.80 24.28
N GLU A 143 47.21 12.89 24.71
CA GLU A 143 47.57 13.56 25.98
C GLU A 143 46.38 13.67 26.94
N PRO A 144 46.23 12.73 27.90
CA PRO A 144 45.35 12.94 29.04
C PRO A 144 46.07 13.84 30.08
N PRO A 145 45.54 15.03 30.44
CA PRO A 145 45.93 15.68 31.68
C PRO A 145 45.51 14.81 32.89
N PRO A 146 46.25 14.86 34.00
CA PRO A 146 46.01 13.98 35.15
C PRO A 146 44.60 14.20 35.73
N ALA A 147 43.92 13.09 35.97
CA ALA A 147 42.53 13.02 36.40
C ALA A 147 42.29 13.66 37.78
N GLU A 148 41.60 14.81 37.80
CA GLU A 148 40.90 15.30 38.99
C GLU A 148 39.43 14.83 38.98
N MET A 149 39.14 13.98 39.96
CA MET A 149 37.86 13.63 40.59
C MET A 149 36.56 13.94 39.83
N LYS A 150 35.90 12.86 39.40
CA LYS A 150 34.51 12.81 38.93
C LYS A 150 33.53 13.36 39.98
N GLU A 151 32.90 14.50 39.68
CA GLU A 151 31.58 14.82 40.24
C GLU A 151 30.51 14.05 39.46
N VAL A 152 29.80 13.18 40.17
CA VAL A 152 28.62 12.46 39.66
C VAL A 152 27.49 13.47 39.54
N GLN A 153 27.34 14.08 38.37
CA GLN A 153 26.13 14.82 38.04
C GLN A 153 25.00 13.81 37.82
N PHE A 154 24.17 13.64 38.85
CA PHE A 154 22.88 12.96 38.72
C PHE A 154 21.97 13.81 37.81
N GLN A 155 22.03 13.55 36.51
CA GLN A 155 20.99 14.02 35.59
C GLN A 155 19.70 13.25 35.91
N PHE A 156 18.78 13.92 36.60
CA PHE A 156 17.41 13.46 36.75
C PHE A 156 16.82 13.23 35.36
N LYS A 157 16.62 11.97 34.97
CA LYS A 157 15.80 11.61 33.80
C LYS A 157 14.38 12.14 34.06
N LYS A 158 14.09 13.32 33.52
CA LYS A 158 12.75 13.90 33.45
C LYS A 158 11.82 12.79 32.94
N LYS A 159 10.75 12.49 33.68
CA LYS A 159 9.74 11.50 33.30
C LYS A 159 9.17 11.96 31.96
N GLN A 160 9.65 11.38 30.87
CA GLN A 160 9.29 11.80 29.52
C GLN A 160 7.80 11.54 29.30
N SER A 161 7.12 12.46 28.63
CA SER A 161 5.71 12.32 28.30
C SER A 161 5.49 11.15 27.34
N GLU A 162 4.31 10.54 27.37
CA GLU A 162 3.94 9.39 26.52
C GLU A 162 4.12 9.70 25.02
N ARG A 163 3.89 10.96 24.62
CA ARG A 163 4.13 11.47 23.25
C ARG A 163 5.61 11.56 22.89
N ALA A 164 6.49 11.86 23.85
CA ALA A 164 7.94 11.89 23.62
C ALA A 164 8.51 10.47 23.52
N LEU A 165 7.99 9.54 24.34
CA LEU A 165 8.37 8.12 24.26
C LEU A 165 7.94 7.49 22.93
N SER A 166 6.75 7.80 22.42
CA SER A 166 6.31 7.32 21.10
C SER A 166 7.11 7.95 19.95
N ALA A 167 7.49 9.22 20.05
CA ALA A 167 8.38 9.86 19.08
C ALA A 167 9.79 9.23 19.09
N ILE A 168 10.33 8.91 20.27
CA ILE A 168 11.62 8.22 20.39
C ILE A 168 11.52 6.79 19.84
N GLN A 169 10.44 6.06 20.10
CA GLN A 169 10.22 4.73 19.52
C GLN A 169 10.08 4.75 17.98
N ASN A 170 9.50 5.81 17.44
CA ASN A 170 9.37 6.00 16.00
C ASN A 170 10.64 6.57 15.35
N SER A 171 11.60 7.04 16.15
CA SER A 171 12.86 7.57 15.63
C SER A 171 13.69 6.52 14.91
N TYR A 172 14.38 6.94 13.86
CA TYR A 172 15.28 6.09 13.08
C TYR A 172 16.36 5.46 13.95
N ALA A 173 16.92 6.22 14.90
CA ALA A 173 17.96 5.76 15.81
C ALA A 173 17.51 4.56 16.67
N TYR A 174 16.28 4.60 17.22
CA TYR A 174 15.76 3.51 18.03
C TYR A 174 15.48 2.24 17.21
N LYS A 175 14.97 2.40 15.98
CA LYS A 175 14.76 1.26 15.06
C LYS A 175 16.09 0.66 14.60
N LYS A 176 17.08 1.49 14.27
CA LYS A 176 18.43 1.06 13.91
C LYS A 176 19.06 0.26 15.06
N GLN A 177 18.99 0.75 16.29
CA GLN A 177 19.50 0.03 17.46
C GLN A 177 18.84 -1.34 17.67
N GLN A 178 17.53 -1.47 17.45
CA GLN A 178 16.85 -2.78 17.53
C GLN A 178 17.27 -3.73 16.41
N ILE A 179 17.44 -3.22 15.19
CA ILE A 179 17.93 -4.00 14.05
C ILE A 179 19.36 -4.47 14.34
N ASP A 180 20.21 -3.60 14.88
CA ASP A 180 21.61 -3.88 15.18
C ASP A 180 21.75 -4.84 16.38
N ALA A 181 20.84 -4.77 17.35
CA ALA A 181 20.78 -5.68 18.49
C ALA A 181 20.43 -7.13 18.11
N GLU A 182 19.75 -7.36 16.98
CA GLU A 182 19.53 -8.72 16.48
C GLU A 182 20.81 -9.27 15.82
N ASN A 183 21.28 -10.41 16.30
CA ASN A 183 22.46 -11.07 15.76
C ASN A 183 22.19 -11.71 14.39
N TRP A 184 23.21 -11.69 13.53
CA TRP A 184 23.16 -12.38 12.24
C TRP A 184 23.22 -13.90 12.44
N ILE A 185 22.32 -14.61 11.76
CA ILE A 185 22.36 -16.06 11.62
C ILE A 185 23.01 -16.38 10.27
N GLU A 186 24.11 -17.12 10.28
CA GLU A 186 24.75 -17.59 9.05
C GLU A 186 23.95 -18.75 8.44
N LEU A 187 23.76 -18.70 7.13
CA LEU A 187 23.04 -19.71 6.36
C LEU A 187 24.00 -20.47 5.46
N GLN A 188 23.79 -21.78 5.36
CA GLN A 188 24.49 -22.61 4.38
C GLN A 188 23.82 -22.45 3.01
N VAL A 189 24.59 -22.01 2.03
CA VAL A 189 24.10 -21.88 0.65
C VAL A 189 24.20 -23.23 -0.04
N GLN A 190 23.07 -23.72 -0.51
CA GLN A 190 22.96 -24.91 -1.34
C GLN A 190 22.57 -24.50 -2.76
N ASP A 191 23.22 -25.09 -3.77
CA ASP A 191 22.86 -24.84 -5.15
C ASP A 191 21.56 -25.58 -5.52
N LYS A 192 20.86 -25.08 -6.53
CA LYS A 192 19.62 -25.66 -7.06
C LYS A 192 19.77 -27.10 -7.56
N SER A 193 21.01 -27.55 -7.81
CA SER A 193 21.33 -28.90 -8.29
C SER A 193 21.72 -29.87 -7.17
N SER A 194 21.72 -29.40 -5.92
CA SER A 194 22.11 -30.22 -4.77
C SER A 194 20.93 -31.05 -4.25
N ALA A 195 21.23 -32.24 -3.73
CA ALA A 195 20.21 -33.14 -3.18
C ALA A 195 19.39 -32.50 -2.05
N GLY A 196 20.01 -31.66 -1.21
CA GLY A 196 19.28 -30.96 -0.15
C GLY A 196 18.31 -29.91 -0.66
N ALA A 197 18.58 -29.31 -1.83
CA ALA A 197 17.63 -28.41 -2.49
C ALA A 197 16.45 -29.17 -3.08
N ASP A 198 16.67 -30.38 -3.61
CA ASP A 198 15.60 -31.26 -4.08
C ASP A 198 14.71 -31.74 -2.91
N ASP A 199 15.32 -32.12 -1.79
CA ASP A 199 14.58 -32.52 -0.58
C ASP A 199 13.71 -31.37 -0.04
N GLU A 200 14.26 -30.16 0.05
CA GLU A 200 13.48 -28.97 0.47
C GLU A 200 12.43 -28.56 -0.57
N PHE A 201 12.67 -28.84 -1.86
CA PHE A 201 11.67 -28.61 -2.90
C PHE A 201 10.48 -29.56 -2.76
N GLU A 202 10.69 -30.79 -2.29
CA GLU A 202 9.60 -31.73 -2.04
C GLU A 202 8.66 -31.23 -0.91
N ASN A 203 9.16 -30.47 0.07
CA ASN A 203 8.35 -29.85 1.13
C ASN A 203 7.39 -28.75 0.61
N LEU A 204 7.50 -28.32 -0.65
CA LEU A 204 6.51 -27.43 -1.29
C LEU A 204 5.21 -28.18 -1.64
N PHE A 205 5.25 -29.50 -1.76
CA PHE A 205 4.08 -30.31 -2.02
C PHE A 205 3.39 -30.68 -0.71
N SER A 206 2.08 -30.87 -0.76
CA SER A 206 1.33 -31.36 0.40
C SER A 206 1.26 -32.86 0.31
N GLU A 207 1.74 -33.57 1.32
CA GLU A 207 1.51 -35.02 1.45
C GLU A 207 0.10 -35.36 1.93
N LYS A 208 -0.60 -34.37 2.51
CA LYS A 208 -1.93 -34.55 3.10
C LYS A 208 -3.02 -34.05 2.17
N GLU A 209 -3.99 -34.92 1.92
CA GLU A 209 -5.25 -34.60 1.26
C GLU A 209 -6.33 -34.37 2.33
N GLU A 210 -6.26 -33.23 3.00
CA GLU A 210 -7.33 -32.76 3.90
C GLU A 210 -8.17 -31.71 3.16
N GLU A 211 -9.49 -31.92 3.11
CA GLU A 211 -10.39 -30.93 2.55
C GLU A 211 -10.44 -29.68 3.45
N VAL A 212 -10.06 -28.54 2.88
CA VAL A 212 -10.19 -27.25 3.55
C VAL A 212 -11.66 -26.83 3.53
N VAL A 213 -12.39 -27.16 4.59
CA VAL A 213 -13.79 -26.73 4.74
C VAL A 213 -13.83 -25.28 5.20
N SER A 214 -14.33 -24.39 4.36
CA SER A 214 -14.63 -23.01 4.76
C SER A 214 -15.82 -23.03 5.73
N THR A 215 -15.60 -22.61 6.97
CA THR A 215 -16.65 -22.56 8.00
C THR A 215 -17.61 -21.38 7.84
N MET A 216 -17.32 -20.44 6.92
CA MET A 216 -18.10 -19.23 6.69
C MET A 216 -19.11 -19.39 5.56
N THR A 217 -20.28 -18.80 5.74
CA THR A 217 -21.27 -18.63 4.67
C THR A 217 -20.83 -17.58 3.64
N PRO A 218 -21.35 -17.60 2.40
CA PRO A 218 -21.02 -16.59 1.39
C PRO A 218 -21.26 -15.14 1.86
N ASP A 219 -22.35 -14.91 2.59
CA ASP A 219 -22.71 -13.59 3.10
C ASP A 219 -21.74 -13.10 4.19
N GLU A 220 -21.32 -14.00 5.09
CA GLU A 220 -20.29 -13.71 6.10
C GLU A 220 -18.94 -13.43 5.46
N TYR A 221 -18.57 -14.18 4.42
CA TYR A 221 -17.34 -13.98 3.67
C TYR A 221 -17.30 -12.60 3.00
N ILE A 222 -18.38 -12.21 2.30
CA ILE A 222 -18.48 -10.90 1.66
C ILE A 222 -18.38 -9.78 2.71
N LYS A 223 -19.08 -9.93 3.84
CA LYS A 223 -19.01 -8.97 4.94
C LYS A 223 -17.60 -8.86 5.53
N ALA A 224 -16.89 -9.97 5.70
CA ALA A 224 -15.50 -9.98 6.16
C ALA A 224 -14.55 -9.28 5.16
N MET A 225 -14.76 -9.47 3.85
CA MET A 225 -13.97 -8.82 2.81
C MET A 225 -14.18 -7.29 2.76
N GLN A 226 -15.39 -6.80 3.08
CA GLN A 226 -15.68 -5.36 3.16
C GLN A 226 -14.87 -4.65 4.27
N TYR A 227 -14.61 -5.32 5.40
CA TYR A 227 -13.75 -4.75 6.45
C TYR A 227 -12.28 -4.62 6.03
N ARG A 228 -11.78 -5.50 5.14
CA ARG A 228 -10.40 -5.43 4.65
C ARG A 228 -10.15 -4.20 3.76
N ALA A 229 -11.16 -3.76 3.00
CA ALA A 229 -11.10 -2.53 2.21
C ALA A 229 -10.99 -1.27 3.10
N MET A 230 -11.67 -1.25 4.25
CA MET A 230 -11.58 -0.14 5.20
C MET A 230 -10.29 -0.19 6.05
N ALA A 231 -9.80 -1.38 6.39
CA ALA A 231 -8.56 -1.54 7.17
C ALA A 231 -7.28 -1.22 6.37
N SER A 232 -7.29 -1.38 5.04
CA SER A 232 -6.16 -0.99 4.18
C SER A 232 -5.91 0.52 4.17
N VAL A 233 -6.89 1.34 4.54
CA VAL A 233 -6.77 2.81 4.67
C VAL A 233 -6.16 3.22 6.02
N HIS A 234 -6.04 2.27 6.97
CA HIS A 234 -5.51 2.53 8.33
C HIS A 234 -4.14 1.91 8.61
N LYS A 235 -3.46 1.35 7.60
CA LYS A 235 -2.00 1.19 7.69
C LYS A 235 -1.37 2.50 7.21
N PRO A 236 -0.72 3.30 8.08
CA PRO A 236 0.12 4.38 7.58
C PRO A 236 1.14 3.73 6.64
N ALA A 237 1.26 4.31 5.44
CA ALA A 237 2.25 3.89 4.46
C ALA A 237 3.60 3.72 5.17
N ALA A 238 4.25 2.58 4.96
CA ALA A 238 5.66 2.46 5.34
C ALA A 238 6.41 3.64 4.68
N PRO A 239 7.23 4.40 5.42
CA PRO A 239 7.92 5.54 4.83
C PRO A 239 8.84 5.03 3.72
N THR A 240 8.60 5.55 2.52
CA THR A 240 9.51 5.49 1.38
C THR A 240 10.93 5.91 1.80
N ASN A 241 11.92 5.19 1.27
CA ASN A 241 13.36 5.42 1.48
C ASN A 241 13.75 6.91 1.52
N PRO A 242 14.55 7.37 2.50
CA PRO A 242 14.96 8.76 2.66
C PRO A 242 16.19 9.15 1.81
N ALA A 243 16.39 8.55 0.62
CA ALA A 243 17.59 8.83 -0.18
C ALA A 243 17.44 9.97 -1.20
N GLN A 244 16.32 10.69 -1.23
CA GLN A 244 16.15 11.84 -2.13
C GLN A 244 15.21 12.89 -1.52
N THR A 245 15.74 13.73 -0.63
CA THR A 245 15.26 15.10 -0.44
C THR A 245 16.40 15.92 0.11
N ASN A 246 16.85 16.90 -0.66
CA ASN A 246 17.75 17.94 -0.20
C ASN A 246 17.10 18.66 0.99
N GLU A 247 17.88 18.82 2.03
CA GLU A 247 17.58 19.66 3.19
C GLU A 247 17.60 21.12 2.73
N GLU A 248 16.46 21.80 2.89
CA GLU A 248 16.28 23.25 3.07
C GLU A 248 14.79 23.55 2.80
N ASP A 249 13.99 23.58 3.88
CA ASP A 249 12.75 24.35 4.06
C ASP A 249 11.90 23.69 5.17
N GLU A 250 12.37 23.76 6.43
CA GLU A 250 11.49 23.62 7.60
C GLU A 250 10.90 24.99 7.96
N GLU A 251 9.85 25.39 7.26
CA GLU A 251 8.90 26.38 7.75
C GLU A 251 7.49 25.78 7.77
N GLN A 252 6.98 25.60 9.00
CA GLN A 252 5.57 25.53 9.39
C GLN A 252 4.57 25.03 8.32
N LYS A 253 4.51 23.71 8.12
CA LYS A 253 3.32 23.10 7.52
C LYS A 253 2.26 22.89 8.59
N ASP A 254 1.32 23.82 8.57
CA ASP A 254 0.00 23.74 9.19
C ASP A 254 -0.65 22.37 8.93
N GLU A 255 -1.29 21.80 9.95
CA GLU A 255 -2.04 20.55 9.88
C GLU A 255 -3.28 20.75 8.99
N THR A 256 -3.12 20.78 7.67
CA THR A 256 -4.25 20.90 6.75
C THR A 256 -4.07 20.02 5.51
N MET A 257 -5.13 19.25 5.24
CA MET A 257 -5.49 18.65 3.95
C MET A 257 -4.76 17.36 3.51
N GLU A 258 -4.84 16.28 4.32
CA GLU A 258 -4.93 14.95 3.72
C GLU A 258 -6.40 14.63 3.38
N PRO A 259 -6.74 14.14 2.17
CA PRO A 259 -8.09 13.74 1.83
C PRO A 259 -8.43 12.41 2.52
N VAL A 260 -8.79 12.49 3.80
CA VAL A 260 -9.31 11.35 4.56
C VAL A 260 -10.78 11.17 4.20
N THR A 261 -11.10 10.08 3.51
CA THR A 261 -12.49 9.66 3.23
C THR A 261 -13.34 9.63 4.52
N GLY A 262 -14.58 10.10 4.43
CA GLY A 262 -15.58 10.18 5.50
C GLY A 262 -15.73 8.92 6.36
N HIS A 263 -16.21 9.06 7.60
CA HIS A 263 -16.86 7.93 8.28
C HIS A 263 -18.20 7.68 7.58
N LEU A 264 -18.17 6.87 6.51
CA LEU A 264 -19.38 6.42 5.83
C LEU A 264 -20.35 5.85 6.89
N LEU A 265 -21.62 6.27 6.83
CA LEU A 265 -22.75 5.86 7.71
C LEU A 265 -22.91 6.60 9.05
N ASP A 266 -22.02 7.53 9.41
CA ASP A 266 -22.19 8.25 10.68
C ASP A 266 -23.45 9.14 10.64
N GLY A 267 -24.32 9.01 11.63
CA GLY A 267 -25.61 9.72 11.70
C GLY A 267 -26.69 9.28 10.70
N VAL A 268 -26.48 8.19 9.94
CA VAL A 268 -27.45 7.69 8.95
C VAL A 268 -28.24 6.51 9.53
N ASP A 269 -29.57 6.54 9.39
CA ASP A 269 -30.43 5.44 9.79
C ASP A 269 -30.03 4.15 9.05
N ALA A 270 -29.98 3.03 9.78
CA ALA A 270 -29.63 1.71 9.24
C ALA A 270 -30.48 1.33 8.02
N LYS A 271 -31.72 1.84 7.93
CA LYS A 271 -32.60 1.62 6.78
C LYS A 271 -32.15 2.27 5.47
N TYR A 272 -31.18 3.19 5.48
CA TYR A 272 -30.64 3.85 4.28
C TYR A 272 -29.17 3.51 3.99
N ALA A 273 -28.54 2.71 4.85
CA ALA A 273 -27.10 2.48 4.83
C ALA A 273 -26.63 1.75 3.56
N ASP A 274 -27.42 0.82 3.03
CA ASP A 274 -27.16 0.11 1.78
C ASP A 274 -27.20 1.02 0.55
N VAL A 275 -28.19 1.91 0.47
CA VAL A 275 -28.31 2.91 -0.61
C VAL A 275 -27.13 3.87 -0.58
N LEU A 276 -26.77 4.38 0.61
CA LEU A 276 -25.60 5.26 0.76
C LEU A 276 -24.29 4.54 0.42
N ARG A 277 -24.11 3.27 0.83
CA ARG A 277 -22.91 2.49 0.50
C ARG A 277 -22.72 2.37 -1.01
N LEU A 278 -23.80 2.10 -1.73
CA LEU A 278 -23.72 1.95 -3.19
C LEU A 278 -23.42 3.28 -3.87
N LEU A 279 -24.07 4.37 -3.45
CA LEU A 279 -23.80 5.72 -3.93
C LEU A 279 -22.37 6.20 -3.61
N ALA A 280 -21.85 5.87 -2.43
CA ALA A 280 -20.49 6.21 -2.04
C ALA A 280 -19.43 5.37 -2.77
N THR A 281 -19.79 4.19 -3.25
CA THR A 281 -18.89 3.34 -4.03
C THR A 281 -18.74 3.87 -5.45
N ASP A 282 -19.85 4.21 -6.11
CA ASP A 282 -19.82 4.63 -7.52
C ASP A 282 -19.79 6.16 -7.71
N GLN A 283 -20.10 6.95 -6.67
CA GLN A 283 -20.07 8.42 -6.58
C GLN A 283 -20.96 9.20 -7.57
N ILE A 284 -21.40 8.59 -8.67
CA ILE A 284 -22.34 9.14 -9.65
C ILE A 284 -23.06 8.00 -10.38
N MET A 285 -24.40 7.91 -10.27
CA MET A 285 -25.17 6.81 -10.86
C MET A 285 -26.56 7.19 -11.39
N HIS A 286 -27.16 6.26 -12.16
CA HIS A 286 -28.57 6.31 -12.59
C HIS A 286 -29.49 5.68 -11.54
N PHE A 287 -30.74 6.15 -11.45
CA PHE A 287 -31.77 5.53 -10.62
C PHE A 287 -32.05 4.08 -11.03
N ASP A 288 -32.16 3.79 -12.32
CA ASP A 288 -32.42 2.41 -12.78
C ASP A 288 -31.26 1.46 -12.47
N SER A 289 -30.02 1.95 -12.46
CA SER A 289 -28.86 1.16 -12.01
C SER A 289 -28.92 0.87 -10.51
N LEU A 290 -29.28 1.88 -9.71
CA LEU A 290 -29.49 1.72 -8.27
C LEU A 290 -30.60 0.69 -7.99
N ALA A 291 -31.74 0.78 -8.68
CA ALA A 291 -32.86 -0.14 -8.54
C ALA A 291 -32.50 -1.58 -8.92
N LYS A 292 -31.69 -1.78 -9.97
CA LYS A 292 -31.20 -3.11 -10.37
C LYS A 292 -30.24 -3.73 -9.35
N LEU A 293 -29.44 -2.90 -8.67
CA LEU A 293 -28.46 -3.36 -7.68
C LEU A 293 -29.10 -3.63 -6.31
N LEU A 294 -30.29 -3.08 -6.05
CA LEU A 294 -31.08 -3.32 -4.84
C LEU A 294 -32.48 -3.87 -5.18
N PRO A 295 -32.58 -5.07 -5.78
CA PRO A 295 -33.85 -5.61 -6.27
C PRO A 295 -34.85 -5.96 -5.15
N ALA A 296 -34.38 -6.05 -3.91
CA ALA A 296 -35.22 -6.31 -2.75
C ALA A 296 -36.03 -5.08 -2.29
N ARG A 297 -35.66 -3.87 -2.73
CA ARG A 297 -36.36 -2.63 -2.37
C ARG A 297 -37.36 -2.23 -3.43
N SER A 298 -38.51 -1.74 -2.98
CA SER A 298 -39.45 -1.08 -3.88
C SER A 298 -38.93 0.30 -4.32
N GLU A 299 -39.48 0.85 -5.39
CA GLU A 299 -39.09 2.18 -5.86
C GLU A 299 -39.38 3.27 -4.83
N ASP A 300 -40.50 3.16 -4.09
CA ASP A 300 -40.87 4.11 -3.04
C ASP A 300 -39.87 4.09 -1.87
N GLU A 301 -39.39 2.91 -1.48
CA GLU A 301 -38.34 2.76 -0.45
C GLU A 301 -36.99 3.34 -0.90
N LEU A 302 -36.64 3.19 -2.19
CA LEU A 302 -35.45 3.80 -2.75
C LEU A 302 -35.57 5.33 -2.79
N LEU A 303 -36.74 5.86 -3.14
CA LEU A 303 -36.99 7.30 -3.14
C LEU A 303 -36.91 7.88 -1.73
N ASP A 304 -37.51 7.23 -0.72
CA ASP A 304 -37.40 7.65 0.68
C ASP A 304 -35.95 7.68 1.15
N ALA A 305 -35.16 6.66 0.80
CA ALA A 305 -33.74 6.63 1.11
C ALA A 305 -32.96 7.77 0.45
N LEU A 306 -33.19 8.02 -0.85
CA LEU A 306 -32.52 9.07 -1.60
C LEU A 306 -32.77 10.47 -1.02
N LEU A 307 -33.95 10.72 -0.44
CA LEU A 307 -34.26 11.98 0.25
C LEU A 307 -33.27 12.31 1.39
N HIS A 308 -32.68 11.29 2.00
CA HIS A 308 -31.80 11.44 3.16
C HIS A 308 -30.32 11.34 2.81
N VAL A 309 -29.96 10.61 1.74
CA VAL A 309 -28.56 10.24 1.49
C VAL A 309 -27.97 10.77 0.18
N ALA A 310 -28.80 11.33 -0.71
CA ALA A 310 -28.39 11.65 -2.07
C ALA A 310 -28.69 13.10 -2.47
N VAL A 311 -28.01 13.52 -3.53
CA VAL A 311 -28.22 14.78 -4.23
C VAL A 311 -28.36 14.49 -5.72
N ASN A 312 -29.37 15.11 -6.34
CA ASN A 312 -29.63 15.05 -7.77
C ASN A 312 -28.97 16.22 -8.50
N VAL A 313 -28.11 15.89 -9.46
CA VAL A 313 -27.39 16.85 -10.29
C VAL A 313 -27.50 16.46 -11.75
N ARG A 314 -28.19 17.28 -12.56
CA ARG A 314 -28.45 17.01 -13.99
C ARG A 314 -29.04 15.60 -14.25
N GLY A 315 -29.86 15.13 -13.31
CA GLY A 315 -30.50 13.81 -13.36
C GLY A 315 -29.61 12.64 -12.98
N ARG A 316 -28.47 12.92 -12.36
CA ARG A 316 -27.56 11.94 -11.75
C ARG A 316 -27.67 11.98 -10.25
N LEU A 317 -27.60 10.82 -9.62
CA LEU A 317 -27.60 10.69 -8.18
C LEU A 317 -26.16 10.63 -7.68
N LEU A 318 -25.80 11.54 -6.78
CA LEU A 318 -24.53 11.57 -6.07
C LEU A 318 -24.81 11.42 -4.57
N PRO A 319 -23.90 10.84 -3.77
CA PRO A 319 -24.07 10.84 -2.32
C PRO A 319 -23.94 12.27 -1.77
N ALA A 320 -24.72 12.58 -0.74
CA ALA A 320 -24.67 13.88 -0.06
C ALA A 320 -23.28 14.09 0.56
N SER A 321 -22.63 15.22 0.23
CA SER A 321 -21.23 15.48 0.61
C SER A 321 -20.96 15.39 2.12
N ALA A 322 -21.94 15.76 2.96
CA ALA A 322 -21.87 15.66 4.42
C ALA A 322 -21.71 14.22 4.95
N LEU A 323 -22.10 13.21 4.16
CA LEU A 323 -22.07 11.80 4.54
C LEU A 323 -20.81 11.07 4.04
N VAL A 324 -20.07 11.67 3.12
CA VAL A 324 -18.91 11.06 2.44
C VAL A 324 -17.59 11.82 2.67
N CYS A 325 -17.64 13.10 3.05
CA CYS A 325 -16.46 13.91 3.33
C CYS A 325 -16.35 14.24 4.83
N ARG A 326 -15.11 14.36 5.34
CA ARG A 326 -14.85 14.91 6.68
C ARG A 326 -14.43 16.38 6.59
N GLY A 327 -14.91 17.15 7.56
CA GLY A 327 -14.58 18.57 7.71
C GLY A 327 -15.45 19.46 6.83
N GLU A 328 -15.90 20.58 7.41
CA GLU A 328 -16.79 21.53 6.73
C GLU A 328 -16.16 22.09 5.44
N MET A 329 -14.84 22.27 5.44
CA MET A 329 -14.11 22.79 4.28
C MET A 329 -14.18 21.83 3.09
N THR A 330 -13.97 20.53 3.31
CA THR A 330 -14.03 19.50 2.25
C THR A 330 -15.45 19.32 1.72
N VAL A 331 -16.44 19.33 2.62
CA VAL A 331 -17.87 19.27 2.24
C VAL A 331 -18.23 20.45 1.34
N ARG A 332 -17.80 21.66 1.73
CA ARG A 332 -18.00 22.88 0.94
C ARG A 332 -17.29 22.81 -0.40
N ALA A 333 -16.02 22.43 -0.42
CA ALA A 333 -15.22 22.28 -1.63
C ALA A 333 -15.87 21.32 -2.63
N ARG A 334 -16.34 20.17 -2.16
CA ARG A 334 -17.05 19.18 -2.98
C ARG A 334 -18.34 19.75 -3.55
N ASN A 335 -19.15 20.42 -2.74
CA ASN A 335 -20.39 21.06 -3.21
C ASN A 335 -20.11 22.13 -4.27
N ASP A 336 -19.09 22.96 -4.06
CA ASP A 336 -18.69 24.02 -4.99
C ASP A 336 -18.23 23.46 -6.35
N ILE A 337 -17.46 22.37 -6.34
CA ILE A 337 -17.02 21.66 -7.56
C ILE A 337 -18.23 21.06 -8.30
N ILE A 338 -19.15 20.39 -7.57
CA ILE A 338 -20.35 19.82 -8.17
C ILE A 338 -21.21 20.92 -8.79
N MET A 339 -21.39 22.06 -8.12
CA MET A 339 -22.12 23.22 -8.66
C MET A 339 -21.43 23.80 -9.90
N ALA A 340 -20.11 23.88 -9.92
CA ALA A 340 -19.36 24.40 -11.06
C ALA A 340 -19.54 23.51 -12.32
N LEU A 341 -19.42 22.18 -12.16
CA LEU A 341 -19.69 21.20 -13.21
C LEU A 341 -21.15 21.21 -13.68
N THR A 342 -22.08 21.52 -12.78
CA THR A 342 -23.50 21.66 -13.12
C THR A 342 -23.73 22.85 -14.04
N LYS A 343 -23.08 23.98 -13.76
CA LYS A 343 -23.22 25.23 -14.52
C LYS A 343 -22.51 25.21 -15.88
N THR A 344 -21.50 24.37 -16.04
CA THR A 344 -20.63 24.33 -17.24
C THR A 344 -20.61 22.96 -17.90
N PRO A 345 -21.54 22.67 -18.83
CA PRO A 345 -21.62 21.38 -19.50
C PRO A 345 -20.39 21.00 -20.32
N THR A 346 -19.63 21.98 -20.78
CA THR A 346 -18.39 21.82 -21.56
C THR A 346 -17.18 21.47 -20.69
N GLY A 347 -17.37 21.39 -19.38
CA GLY A 347 -16.36 21.06 -18.39
C GLY A 347 -15.66 22.28 -17.78
N VAL A 348 -15.02 22.04 -16.63
CA VAL A 348 -14.30 23.03 -15.82
C VAL A 348 -12.80 22.78 -15.83
N SER A 349 -11.99 23.85 -15.80
CA SER A 349 -10.55 23.71 -15.58
C SER A 349 -10.26 23.53 -14.10
N ARG A 350 -9.28 22.67 -13.77
CA ARG A 350 -8.83 22.50 -12.37
C ARG A 350 -8.29 23.80 -11.79
N MET A 351 -7.51 24.55 -12.58
CA MET A 351 -6.89 25.80 -12.11
C MET A 351 -7.96 26.87 -11.83
N GLU A 352 -9.00 26.94 -12.68
CA GLU A 352 -10.13 27.86 -12.46
C GLU A 352 -10.89 27.54 -11.15
N LEU A 353 -11.04 26.25 -10.81
CA LEU A 353 -11.67 25.85 -9.55
C LEU A 353 -10.80 26.22 -8.33
N VAL A 354 -9.50 25.95 -8.42
CA VAL A 354 -8.51 26.28 -7.38
C VAL A 354 -8.50 27.78 -7.08
N GLU A 355 -8.43 28.62 -8.12
CA GLU A 355 -8.45 30.07 -7.98
C GLU A 355 -9.79 30.59 -7.45
N LYS A 356 -10.91 30.09 -8.00
CA LYS A 356 -12.25 30.59 -7.67
C LYS A 356 -12.70 30.25 -6.25
N PHE A 357 -12.33 29.06 -5.78
CA PHE A 357 -12.78 28.54 -4.49
C PHE A 357 -11.65 28.50 -3.45
N SER A 358 -10.47 29.02 -3.79
CA SER A 358 -9.28 29.02 -2.92
C SER A 358 -8.99 27.63 -2.36
N LEU A 359 -9.03 26.61 -3.23
CA LEU A 359 -8.83 25.21 -2.88
C LEU A 359 -7.39 24.79 -3.16
N ASP A 360 -6.88 23.86 -2.37
CA ASP A 360 -5.64 23.17 -2.71
C ASP A 360 -5.78 22.36 -4.03
N ALA A 361 -4.72 22.35 -4.83
CA ALA A 361 -4.75 21.76 -6.17
C ALA A 361 -4.83 20.23 -6.16
N ASP A 362 -4.30 19.58 -5.13
CA ASP A 362 -4.35 18.14 -4.94
C ASP A 362 -5.70 17.72 -4.35
N VAL A 363 -6.26 18.52 -3.44
CA VAL A 363 -7.63 18.32 -2.94
C VAL A 363 -8.66 18.45 -4.07
N ALA A 364 -8.56 19.50 -4.89
CA ALA A 364 -9.47 19.69 -6.03
C ALA A 364 -9.38 18.51 -7.02
N LYS A 365 -8.16 18.01 -7.30
CA LYS A 365 -7.95 16.85 -8.16
C LYS A 365 -8.56 15.59 -7.56
N THR A 366 -8.35 15.35 -6.27
CA THR A 366 -8.87 14.17 -5.57
C THR A 366 -10.40 14.12 -5.63
N ILE A 367 -11.07 15.22 -5.31
CA ILE A 367 -12.53 15.32 -5.38
C ILE A 367 -13.03 15.13 -6.82
N LEU A 368 -12.37 15.74 -7.81
CA LEU A 368 -12.76 15.60 -9.21
C LEU A 368 -12.67 14.14 -9.69
N THR A 369 -11.66 13.38 -9.26
CA THR A 369 -11.52 11.98 -9.67
C THR A 369 -12.61 11.06 -9.16
N GLU A 370 -13.39 11.46 -8.15
CA GLU A 370 -14.49 10.65 -7.62
C GLU A 370 -15.66 10.54 -8.62
N PHE A 371 -16.02 11.62 -9.31
CA PHE A 371 -17.24 11.67 -10.15
C PHE A 371 -17.06 12.33 -11.52
N ALA A 372 -15.86 12.83 -11.84
CA ALA A 372 -15.54 13.49 -13.10
C ALA A 372 -14.35 12.83 -13.83
N VAL A 373 -14.27 13.06 -15.14
CA VAL A 373 -13.20 12.56 -16.01
C VAL A 373 -12.54 13.75 -16.73
N LEU A 374 -11.22 13.70 -16.83
CA LEU A 374 -10.41 14.68 -17.55
C LEU A 374 -10.41 14.38 -19.06
N ASN A 375 -10.79 15.36 -19.87
CA ASN A 375 -10.58 15.30 -21.30
C ASN A 375 -9.14 15.75 -21.63
N SER A 376 -8.34 14.85 -22.21
CA SER A 376 -6.92 15.09 -22.53
C SER A 376 -6.70 16.21 -23.54
N THR A 377 -7.66 16.43 -24.45
CA THR A 377 -7.55 17.43 -25.52
C THR A 377 -7.91 18.83 -25.02
N THR A 378 -9.01 18.96 -24.28
CA THR A 378 -9.48 20.26 -23.79
C THR A 378 -8.89 20.64 -22.43
N ARG A 379 -8.27 19.68 -21.72
CA ARG A 379 -7.79 19.80 -20.33
C ARG A 379 -8.89 20.23 -19.35
N LYS A 380 -10.14 19.88 -19.66
CA LYS A 380 -11.32 20.17 -18.82
C LYS A 380 -11.89 18.90 -18.21
N TRP A 381 -12.44 19.04 -17.02
CA TRP A 381 -13.14 17.99 -16.29
C TRP A 381 -14.64 18.09 -16.54
N SER A 382 -15.29 16.97 -16.82
CA SER A 382 -16.76 16.86 -16.90
C SER A 382 -17.24 15.64 -16.14
N PHE A 383 -18.51 15.61 -15.74
CA PHE A 383 -19.08 14.42 -15.10
C PHE A 383 -18.81 13.14 -15.90
N ARG A 384 -18.48 12.05 -15.20
CA ARG A 384 -18.23 10.74 -15.80
C ARG A 384 -19.43 10.20 -16.57
N LEU A 385 -20.64 10.53 -16.08
CA LEU A 385 -21.90 10.22 -16.75
C LEU A 385 -22.52 11.51 -17.29
N GLY A 386 -22.94 11.49 -18.55
CA GLY A 386 -23.64 12.62 -19.20
C GLY A 386 -24.99 12.95 -18.56
N PRO A 387 -25.66 14.06 -18.91
CA PRO A 387 -26.97 14.42 -18.35
C PRO A 387 -28.06 13.42 -18.74
N ASP A 388 -29.07 13.26 -17.88
CA ASP A 388 -30.20 12.35 -18.13
C ASP A 388 -31.46 12.79 -17.41
N ASP A 389 -32.48 13.18 -18.17
CA ASP A 389 -33.72 13.67 -17.59
C ASP A 389 -34.69 12.57 -17.16
N SER A 390 -34.35 11.28 -17.32
CA SER A 390 -35.24 10.16 -16.96
C SER A 390 -35.72 10.24 -15.51
N PHE A 391 -34.79 10.44 -14.57
CA PHE A 391 -35.10 10.57 -13.15
C PHE A 391 -35.97 11.80 -12.87
N THR A 392 -35.62 12.95 -13.45
CA THR A 392 -36.36 14.20 -13.26
C THR A 392 -37.77 14.16 -13.85
N LYS A 393 -37.96 13.45 -14.97
CA LYS A 393 -39.27 13.24 -15.60
C LYS A 393 -40.14 12.27 -14.82
N ARG A 394 -39.54 11.19 -14.31
CA ARG A 394 -40.26 10.13 -13.58
C ARG A 394 -40.60 10.52 -12.15
N PHE A 395 -39.69 11.22 -11.47
CA PHE A 395 -39.82 11.61 -10.06
C PHE A 395 -39.57 13.11 -9.84
N PRO A 396 -40.42 14.00 -10.38
CA PRO A 396 -40.19 15.44 -10.36
C PRO A 396 -40.19 16.04 -8.95
N THR A 397 -40.96 15.48 -8.02
CA THR A 397 -41.01 15.93 -6.62
C THR A 397 -39.70 15.59 -5.91
N ALA A 398 -39.28 14.32 -5.95
CA ALA A 398 -38.02 13.89 -5.36
C ALA A 398 -36.83 14.68 -5.95
N ALA A 399 -36.76 14.79 -7.28
CA ALA A 399 -35.72 15.54 -7.98
C ALA A 399 -35.62 17.02 -7.58
N LYS A 400 -36.72 17.63 -7.09
CA LYS A 400 -36.71 19.00 -6.56
C LYS A 400 -36.26 19.06 -5.10
N THR A 401 -36.60 18.04 -4.31
CA THR A 401 -36.27 17.97 -2.88
C THR A 401 -34.79 17.71 -2.67
N ILE A 402 -34.18 16.78 -3.42
CA ILE A 402 -32.76 16.41 -3.29
C ILE A 402 -31.84 17.26 -4.15
N LYS A 403 -32.10 18.57 -4.27
CA LYS A 403 -31.18 19.47 -4.98
C LYS A 403 -29.98 19.81 -4.09
N LEU A 404 -28.83 20.04 -4.73
CA LEU A 404 -27.61 20.48 -4.06
C LEU A 404 -27.77 21.86 -3.44
#